data_AF-A0A4S2CX66-F1
#
_entry.id   AF-A0A4S2CX66-F1
#
_cell.length_a   1.000
_cell.length_b   1.000
_cell.length_c   1.000
_cell.angle_alpha   90.00
_cell.angle_beta   90.00
_cell.angle_gamma   90.00
#
_symmetry.space_group_name_H-M   'P 1'
#
loop_
_entity.id
_entity.type
_entity.pdbx_description
1 polymer ?
#
loop_
_entity_poly.entity_id
_entity_poly.type
_entity_poly.pdbx_seq_one_letter_code
_entity_poly.pdbx_strand_id
1 'polypeptide(L)'
;MTVMSAVLPLPDPVLRARDPRAAEADQDRLARRLRRQVGQAIGDFGMIEAGDRVMVCLSGGKDSYTLLDLLLQLQKKAPVDFELVAVNLDQKQPGFPTDVLPGYLRSIGVPFQIIEQDTYSVVTRVIPEGRTMCSLCSRLRRGALYRHAAEHGFTKIALGHHRDDSVATFFLNLFHHAKLSAMPPKLRSDDGAHVVIRPLAYVSEQDIARYAQVRAFPIIPCTLCGSQDTLQRRQVAQMLQGWEQAHPGRIDQIARALGNIHPSQLADPALFDFLSLGRTQDAPRAAPGGWPTPDDAGEVPPPV
;
A
#
# COMPACT_ATOMS: atom_id res chain seq x y z
N MET A 1 -13.55 -68.28 0.65
CA MET A 1 -14.39 -67.06 0.69
C MET A 1 -13.46 -65.87 0.66
N THR A 2 -13.29 -65.28 -0.52
CA THR A 2 -12.45 -64.09 -0.72
C THR A 2 -13.39 -62.98 -1.14
N VAL A 3 -13.54 -61.99 -0.27
CA VAL A 3 -14.48 -60.88 -0.46
C VAL A 3 -13.86 -59.91 -1.48
N MET A 4 -14.33 -59.95 -2.72
CA MET A 4 -13.99 -58.93 -3.72
C MET A 4 -14.82 -57.68 -3.41
N SER A 5 -14.15 -56.65 -2.89
CA SER A 5 -14.70 -55.30 -2.77
C SER A 5 -14.81 -54.70 -4.17
N ALA A 6 -16.03 -54.53 -4.66
CA ALA A 6 -16.32 -53.82 -5.90
C ALA A 6 -16.28 -52.30 -5.62
N VAL A 7 -15.10 -51.69 -5.80
CA VAL A 7 -14.97 -50.23 -5.82
C VAL A 7 -15.49 -49.75 -7.17
N LEU A 8 -16.60 -49.00 -7.15
CA LEU A 8 -17.15 -48.31 -8.32
C LEU A 8 -16.10 -47.34 -8.89
N PRO A 9 -15.68 -47.47 -10.16
CA PRO A 9 -14.80 -46.49 -10.78
C PRO A 9 -15.64 -45.25 -11.10
N LEU A 10 -15.61 -44.26 -10.21
CA LEU A 10 -16.12 -42.93 -10.54
C LEU A 10 -15.12 -42.26 -11.47
N PRO A 11 -15.55 -41.72 -12.63
CA PRO A 11 -14.65 -40.98 -13.51
C PRO A 11 -14.10 -39.75 -12.78
N ASP A 12 -12.83 -39.43 -13.02
CA ASP A 12 -12.20 -38.23 -12.48
C ASP A 12 -13.07 -37.00 -12.80
N PRO A 13 -13.27 -36.09 -11.84
CA PRO A 13 -14.07 -34.90 -12.07
C PRO A 13 -13.43 -34.10 -13.21
N VAL A 14 -14.15 -33.96 -14.32
CA VAL A 14 -13.75 -33.12 -15.44
C VAL A 14 -13.68 -31.68 -14.92
N LEU A 15 -12.47 -31.19 -14.64
CA LEU A 15 -12.21 -29.78 -14.38
C LEU A 15 -12.61 -29.01 -15.64
N ARG A 16 -13.83 -28.44 -15.64
CA ARG A 16 -14.30 -27.59 -16.72
C ARG A 16 -13.32 -26.41 -16.85
N ALA A 17 -12.69 -26.27 -18.01
CA ALA A 17 -11.89 -25.12 -18.33
C ALA A 17 -12.72 -23.84 -18.10
N ARG A 18 -12.15 -22.85 -17.38
CA ARG A 18 -12.81 -21.56 -17.15
C ARG A 18 -13.11 -20.89 -18.49
N ASP A 19 -14.35 -20.42 -18.66
CA ASP A 19 -14.76 -19.65 -19.85
C ASP A 19 -13.87 -18.40 -20.01
N PRO A 20 -13.16 -18.22 -21.13
CA PRO A 20 -12.31 -17.06 -21.36
C PRO A 20 -13.07 -15.72 -21.30
N ARG A 21 -14.37 -15.69 -21.65
CA ARG A 21 -15.21 -14.48 -21.55
C ARG A 21 -15.47 -14.09 -20.10
N ALA A 22 -15.64 -15.08 -19.23
CA ALA A 22 -15.79 -14.85 -17.80
C ALA A 22 -14.49 -14.33 -17.16
N ALA A 23 -13.34 -14.79 -17.66
CA ALA A 23 -12.04 -14.29 -17.21
C ALA A 23 -11.81 -12.83 -17.61
N GLU A 24 -12.11 -12.46 -18.86
CA GLU A 24 -11.99 -11.09 -19.36
C GLU A 24 -12.92 -10.13 -18.59
N ALA A 25 -14.19 -10.50 -18.40
CA ALA A 25 -15.13 -9.70 -17.61
C ALA A 25 -14.65 -9.50 -16.16
N ASP A 26 -13.99 -10.49 -15.57
CA ASP A 26 -13.48 -10.38 -14.20
C ASP A 26 -12.25 -9.47 -14.08
N GLN A 27 -11.38 -9.48 -15.09
CA GLN A 27 -10.27 -8.54 -15.21
C GLN A 27 -10.78 -7.10 -15.31
N ASP A 28 -11.83 -6.91 -16.11
CA ASP A 28 -12.46 -5.62 -16.33
C ASP A 28 -13.12 -5.07 -15.05
N ARG A 29 -13.78 -5.95 -14.29
CA ARG A 29 -14.33 -5.63 -12.96
C ARG A 29 -13.24 -5.24 -11.98
N LEU A 30 -12.13 -5.98 -11.93
CA LEU A 30 -10.97 -5.65 -11.08
C LEU A 30 -10.41 -4.27 -11.43
N ALA A 31 -10.15 -4.00 -12.71
CA ALA A 31 -9.62 -2.71 -13.17
C ALA A 31 -10.56 -1.54 -12.84
N ARG A 32 -11.88 -1.73 -12.96
CA ARG A 32 -12.88 -0.71 -12.56
C ARG A 32 -12.88 -0.50 -11.05
N ARG A 33 -12.83 -1.57 -10.24
CA ARG A 33 -12.75 -1.49 -8.78
C ARG A 33 -11.53 -0.70 -8.32
N LEU A 34 -10.35 -1.05 -8.85
CA LEU A 34 -9.09 -0.39 -8.50
C LEU A 34 -9.10 1.10 -8.83
N ARG A 35 -9.54 1.48 -10.04
CA ARG A 35 -9.67 2.89 -10.41
C ARG A 35 -10.61 3.66 -9.49
N ARG A 36 -11.74 3.05 -9.11
CA ARG A 36 -12.69 3.65 -8.16
C ARG A 36 -12.04 3.87 -6.80
N GLN A 37 -11.34 2.88 -6.26
CA GLN A 37 -10.66 2.99 -4.96
C GLN A 37 -9.55 4.05 -4.97
N VAL A 38 -8.74 4.10 -6.03
CA VAL A 38 -7.68 5.11 -6.19
C VAL A 38 -8.27 6.50 -6.35
N GLY A 39 -9.28 6.66 -7.20
CA GLY A 39 -9.98 7.94 -7.37
C GLY A 39 -10.64 8.42 -6.08
N GLN A 40 -11.25 7.50 -5.32
CA GLN A 40 -11.81 7.80 -4.02
C GLN A 40 -10.73 8.25 -3.02
N ALA A 41 -9.61 7.53 -2.93
CA ALA A 41 -8.50 7.94 -2.05
C ALA A 41 -7.94 9.32 -2.43
N ILE A 42 -7.83 9.62 -3.73
CA ILE A 42 -7.39 10.95 -4.18
C ILE A 42 -8.38 12.04 -3.74
N GLY A 43 -9.69 11.79 -3.86
CA GLY A 43 -10.73 12.72 -3.43
C GLY A 43 -10.80 12.90 -1.92
N ASP A 44 -10.91 11.81 -1.16
CA ASP A 44 -11.09 11.80 0.30
C ASP A 44 -9.93 12.50 1.02
N PHE A 45 -8.71 12.42 0.47
CA PHE A 45 -7.51 13.02 1.07
C PHE A 45 -6.96 14.24 0.31
N GLY A 46 -7.66 14.73 -0.73
CA GLY A 46 -7.24 15.85 -1.57
C GLY A 46 -5.80 15.68 -2.10
N MET A 47 -5.48 14.54 -2.70
CA MET A 47 -4.09 14.19 -3.02
C MET A 47 -3.53 14.94 -4.23
N ILE A 48 -4.37 15.26 -5.21
CA ILE A 48 -3.98 15.86 -6.50
C ILE A 48 -4.96 17.00 -6.81
N GLU A 49 -4.41 18.17 -7.11
CA GLU A 49 -5.11 19.42 -7.41
C GLU A 49 -4.74 19.92 -8.82
N ALA A 50 -5.53 20.86 -9.36
CA ALA A 50 -5.24 21.46 -10.65
C ALA A 50 -3.87 22.18 -10.63
N GLY A 51 -3.05 21.94 -11.64
CA GLY A 51 -1.69 22.47 -11.76
C GLY A 51 -0.63 21.66 -11.00
N ASP A 52 -1.00 20.55 -10.34
CA ASP A 52 -0.01 19.70 -9.70
C ASP A 52 0.94 19.03 -10.70
N ARG A 53 2.20 18.94 -10.29
CA ARG A 53 3.24 18.18 -10.97
C ARG A 53 3.63 17.00 -10.10
N VAL A 54 3.13 15.82 -10.45
CA VAL A 54 3.20 14.62 -9.61
C VAL A 54 4.36 13.73 -10.04
N MET A 55 5.32 13.56 -9.13
CA MET A 55 6.42 12.60 -9.28
C MET A 55 5.95 11.21 -8.85
N VAL A 56 5.80 10.27 -9.78
CA VAL A 56 5.42 8.89 -9.48
C VAL A 56 6.67 8.03 -9.30
N CYS A 57 6.98 7.64 -8.06
CA CYS A 57 8.20 6.87 -7.77
C CYS A 57 8.05 5.40 -8.15
N LEU A 58 8.89 4.93 -9.07
CA LEU A 58 8.94 3.55 -9.54
C LEU A 58 10.10 2.77 -8.94
N SER A 59 9.78 1.67 -8.27
CA SER A 59 10.77 0.72 -7.75
C SER A 59 11.03 -0.44 -8.70
N GLY A 60 10.19 -0.62 -9.73
CA GLY A 60 10.15 -1.83 -10.57
C GLY A 60 9.30 -2.96 -9.98
N GLY A 61 8.68 -2.75 -8.81
CA GLY A 61 7.74 -3.69 -8.20
C GLY A 61 6.30 -3.54 -8.70
N LYS A 62 5.49 -4.58 -8.45
CA LYS A 62 4.07 -4.69 -8.83
C LYS A 62 3.23 -3.47 -8.40
N ASP A 63 3.48 -2.97 -7.20
CA ASP A 63 2.69 -1.88 -6.60
C ASP A 63 2.98 -0.55 -7.29
N SER A 64 4.25 -0.29 -7.61
CA SER A 64 4.64 0.95 -8.29
C SER A 64 4.15 1.03 -9.75
N TYR A 65 4.16 -0.10 -10.48
CA TYR A 65 3.58 -0.16 -11.82
C TYR A 65 2.06 0.02 -11.78
N THR A 66 1.39 -0.65 -10.82
CA THR A 66 -0.06 -0.52 -10.62
C THR A 66 -0.45 0.91 -10.32
N LEU A 67 0.29 1.59 -9.43
CA LEU A 67 0.08 3.01 -9.13
C LEU A 67 0.16 3.87 -10.39
N LEU A 68 1.26 3.77 -11.15
CA LEU A 68 1.45 4.58 -12.36
C LEU A 68 0.32 4.36 -13.36
N ASP A 69 0.01 3.10 -13.65
CA ASP A 69 -0.98 2.76 -14.64
C ASP A 69 -2.39 3.25 -14.26
N LEU A 70 -2.79 3.11 -12.98
CA LEU A 70 -4.08 3.61 -12.51
C LEU A 70 -4.13 5.14 -12.54
N LEU A 71 -3.04 5.84 -12.18
CA LEU A 71 -2.97 7.31 -12.27
C LEU A 71 -3.09 7.80 -13.71
N LEU A 72 -2.42 7.15 -14.68
CA LEU A 72 -2.53 7.48 -16.11
C LEU A 72 -3.96 7.29 -16.63
N GLN A 73 -4.64 6.23 -16.19
CA GLN A 73 -6.04 6.01 -16.57
C GLN A 73 -6.99 7.05 -15.95
N LEU A 74 -6.72 7.48 -14.73
CA LEU A 74 -7.50 8.51 -14.05
C LEU A 74 -7.25 9.90 -14.65
N GLN A 75 -6.00 10.24 -14.97
CA GLN A 75 -5.62 11.52 -15.59
C GLN A 75 -6.41 11.79 -16.87
N LYS A 76 -6.60 10.76 -17.72
CA LYS A 76 -7.40 10.86 -18.96
C LYS A 76 -8.87 11.25 -18.77
N LYS A 77 -9.40 11.12 -17.55
CA LYS A 77 -10.80 11.36 -17.20
C LYS A 77 -10.96 12.38 -16.09
N ALA A 78 -9.85 12.92 -15.59
CA ALA A 78 -9.87 13.80 -14.44
C ALA A 78 -10.51 15.15 -14.84
N PRO A 79 -11.30 15.77 -13.94
CA PRO A 79 -11.84 17.11 -14.17
C PRO A 79 -10.80 18.22 -13.97
N VAL A 80 -9.57 17.87 -13.60
CA VAL A 80 -8.47 18.79 -13.29
C VAL A 80 -7.23 18.41 -14.09
N ASP A 81 -6.50 19.42 -14.55
CA ASP A 81 -5.24 19.24 -15.27
C ASP A 81 -4.09 19.09 -14.27
N PHE A 82 -3.32 18.01 -14.41
CA PHE A 82 -2.09 17.77 -13.65
C PHE A 82 -1.11 16.95 -14.49
N GLU A 83 0.18 17.05 -14.16
CA GLU A 83 1.26 16.33 -14.84
C GLU A 83 1.66 15.08 -14.06
N LEU A 84 1.99 14.00 -14.78
CA LEU A 84 2.57 12.78 -14.23
C LEU A 84 3.95 12.58 -14.84
N VAL A 85 4.98 12.44 -14.00
CA VAL A 85 6.33 12.05 -14.42
C VAL A 85 6.76 10.85 -13.60
N ALA A 86 7.13 9.76 -14.28
CA ALA A 86 7.66 8.58 -13.63
C ALA A 86 9.12 8.80 -13.24
N VAL A 87 9.50 8.49 -12.00
CA VAL A 87 10.87 8.66 -11.52
C VAL A 87 11.37 7.38 -10.87
N ASN A 88 12.50 6.89 -11.34
CA ASN A 88 13.20 5.76 -10.75
C ASN A 88 14.54 6.20 -10.17
N LEU A 89 14.93 5.61 -9.04
CA LEU A 89 16.27 5.75 -8.47
C LEU A 89 17.06 4.47 -8.76
N ASP A 90 18.01 4.55 -9.70
CA ASP A 90 19.05 3.55 -9.88
C ASP A 90 20.08 3.70 -8.76
N GLN A 91 20.04 2.73 -7.85
CA GLN A 91 20.89 2.70 -6.66
C GLN A 91 22.27 2.06 -6.92
N LYS A 92 22.62 1.81 -8.19
CA LYS A 92 23.82 1.08 -8.64
C LYS A 92 23.96 -0.30 -7.99
N GLN A 93 22.81 -0.94 -7.86
CA GLN A 93 22.65 -2.29 -7.34
C GLN A 93 23.24 -3.32 -8.31
N PRO A 94 24.13 -4.22 -7.86
CA PRO A 94 24.65 -5.29 -8.70
C PRO A 94 23.51 -6.13 -9.30
N GLY A 95 23.49 -6.27 -10.63
CA GLY A 95 22.48 -7.05 -11.35
C GLY A 95 21.12 -6.37 -11.51
N PHE A 96 20.96 -5.09 -11.15
CA PHE A 96 19.73 -4.35 -11.45
C PHE A 96 19.59 -4.12 -12.97
N PRO A 97 18.46 -4.54 -13.59
CA PRO A 97 18.30 -4.42 -15.04
C PRO A 97 17.90 -2.99 -15.43
N THR A 98 18.90 -2.18 -15.76
CA THR A 98 18.76 -0.74 -16.06
C THR A 98 17.85 -0.44 -17.25
N ASP A 99 17.67 -1.38 -18.17
CA ASP A 99 16.91 -1.16 -19.41
C ASP A 99 15.41 -1.46 -19.30
N VAL A 100 15.00 -2.28 -18.33
CA VAL A 100 13.63 -2.80 -18.23
C VAL A 100 12.61 -1.67 -17.96
N LEU A 101 12.88 -0.85 -16.95
CA LEU A 101 12.00 0.28 -16.59
C LEU A 101 11.94 1.34 -17.70
N PRO A 102 13.08 1.88 -18.21
CA PRO A 102 13.07 2.81 -19.34
C PRO A 102 12.39 2.24 -20.59
N GLY A 103 12.63 0.97 -20.93
CA GLY A 103 11.99 0.30 -22.06
C GLY A 103 10.47 0.26 -21.93
N TYR A 104 9.97 -0.15 -20.76
CA TYR A 104 8.54 -0.13 -20.46
C TYR A 104 7.95 1.29 -20.55
N LEU A 105 8.56 2.28 -19.91
CA LEU A 105 8.05 3.66 -19.88
C LEU A 105 8.01 4.31 -21.26
N ARG A 106 9.02 4.05 -22.10
CA ARG A 106 9.01 4.45 -23.52
C ARG A 106 7.87 3.78 -24.29
N SER A 107 7.64 2.48 -24.06
CA SER A 107 6.59 1.73 -24.78
C SER A 107 5.18 2.25 -24.52
N ILE A 108 4.94 2.84 -23.35
CA ILE A 108 3.64 3.42 -22.97
C ILE A 108 3.59 4.96 -23.14
N GLY A 109 4.67 5.59 -23.62
CA GLY A 109 4.73 7.02 -23.91
C GLY A 109 4.67 7.94 -22.69
N VAL A 110 5.16 7.49 -21.53
CA VAL A 110 5.12 8.26 -20.28
C VAL A 110 6.42 9.03 -20.08
N PRO A 111 6.40 10.35 -19.76
CA PRO A 111 7.59 11.08 -19.38
C PRO A 111 8.25 10.47 -18.14
N PHE A 112 9.57 10.26 -18.20
CA PHE A 112 10.28 9.66 -17.08
C PHE A 112 11.68 10.23 -16.88
N GLN A 113 12.18 10.08 -15.65
CA GLN A 113 13.53 10.47 -15.25
C GLN A 113 14.17 9.33 -14.44
N ILE A 114 15.44 9.03 -14.73
CA ILE A 114 16.23 8.05 -13.98
C ILE A 114 17.28 8.83 -13.18
N ILE A 115 17.21 8.72 -11.86
CA ILE A 115 18.20 9.29 -10.95
C ILE A 115 19.23 8.20 -10.69
N GLU A 116 20.51 8.52 -10.89
CA GLU A 116 21.59 7.61 -10.58
C GLU A 116 22.29 8.04 -9.29
N GLN A 117 22.30 7.17 -8.29
CA GLN A 117 23.02 7.42 -7.04
C GLN A 117 23.47 6.11 -6.43
N ASP A 118 24.78 5.94 -6.24
CA ASP A 118 25.32 4.77 -5.56
C ASP A 118 25.03 4.83 -4.05
N THR A 119 23.83 4.36 -3.67
CA THR A 119 23.47 4.14 -2.27
C THR A 119 23.92 2.76 -1.80
N TYR A 120 24.09 1.80 -2.73
CA TYR A 120 24.46 0.43 -2.40
C TYR A 120 25.82 0.35 -1.70
N SER A 121 26.87 0.91 -2.30
CA SER A 121 28.23 0.90 -1.75
C SER A 121 28.33 1.66 -0.43
N VAL A 122 27.49 2.69 -0.23
CA VAL A 122 27.42 3.43 1.03
C VAL A 122 26.83 2.55 2.13
N VAL A 123 25.73 1.86 1.85
CA VAL A 123 25.04 1.02 2.84
C VAL A 123 25.91 -0.18 3.22
N THR A 124 26.53 -0.86 2.25
CA THR A 124 27.44 -2.01 2.48
C THR A 124 28.70 -1.63 3.24
N ARG A 125 29.23 -0.41 3.03
CA ARG A 125 30.38 0.09 3.80
C ARG A 125 30.03 0.44 5.24
N VAL A 126 28.85 0.99 5.49
CA VAL A 126 28.45 1.52 6.81
C VAL A 126 27.87 0.44 7.73
N ILE A 127 27.15 -0.53 7.17
CA ILE A 127 26.46 -1.54 7.96
C ILE A 127 27.23 -2.87 7.86
N PRO A 128 27.67 -3.43 9.01
CA PRO A 128 28.34 -4.72 9.03
C PRO A 128 27.47 -5.84 8.44
N GLU A 129 28.13 -6.84 7.85
CA GLU A 129 27.45 -8.03 7.34
C GLU A 129 26.58 -8.69 8.42
N GLY A 130 25.39 -9.17 8.02
CA GLY A 130 24.43 -9.80 8.93
C GLY A 130 23.51 -8.83 9.70
N ARG A 131 23.67 -7.51 9.52
CA ARG A 131 22.77 -6.49 10.11
C ARG A 131 21.78 -5.96 9.08
N THR A 132 20.64 -5.48 9.56
CA THR A 132 19.56 -4.97 8.69
C THR A 132 19.96 -3.70 7.94
N MET A 133 20.01 -3.81 6.61
CA MET A 133 20.36 -2.72 5.68
C MET A 133 19.23 -1.72 5.43
N CYS A 134 17.98 -2.17 5.60
CA CYS A 134 16.78 -1.48 5.11
C CYS A 134 16.57 -0.08 5.70
N SER A 135 16.96 0.16 6.96
CA SER A 135 16.77 1.46 7.60
C SER A 135 17.61 2.56 6.95
N LEU A 136 18.90 2.29 6.69
CA LEU A 136 19.77 3.28 6.04
C LEU A 136 19.45 3.43 4.55
N CYS A 137 19.25 2.30 3.85
CA CYS A 137 18.86 2.30 2.44
C CYS A 137 17.58 3.12 2.19
N SER A 138 16.54 2.90 3.00
CA SER A 138 15.27 3.64 2.89
C SER A 138 15.44 5.15 3.13
N ARG A 139 16.27 5.55 4.11
CA ARG A 139 16.57 6.97 4.38
C ARG A 139 17.31 7.63 3.22
N LEU A 140 18.34 6.98 2.68
CA LEU A 140 19.11 7.49 1.54
C LEU A 140 18.23 7.62 0.28
N ARG A 141 17.42 6.59 -0.01
CA ARG A 141 16.48 6.62 -1.14
C ARG A 141 15.48 7.76 -1.02
N ARG A 142 14.91 7.98 0.17
CA ARG A 142 13.97 9.08 0.41
C ARG A 142 14.64 10.43 0.20
N GLY A 143 15.84 10.62 0.75
CA GLY A 143 16.60 11.86 0.59
C GLY A 143 16.90 12.19 -0.88
N ALA A 144 17.29 11.18 -1.67
CA ALA A 144 17.53 11.34 -3.11
C ALA A 144 16.27 11.78 -3.86
N LEU A 145 15.16 11.07 -3.64
CA LEU A 145 13.89 11.36 -4.30
C LEU A 145 13.35 12.75 -3.91
N TYR A 146 13.44 13.13 -2.63
CA TYR A 146 12.92 14.41 -2.16
C TYR A 146 13.73 15.57 -2.71
N ARG A 147 15.06 15.46 -2.70
CA ARG A 147 15.94 16.45 -3.31
C ARG A 147 15.61 16.65 -4.79
N HIS A 148 15.49 15.54 -5.53
CA HIS A 148 15.12 15.59 -6.93
C HIS A 148 13.74 16.24 -7.15
N ALA A 149 12.78 15.94 -6.27
CA ALA A 149 11.46 16.56 -6.29
C ALA A 149 11.53 18.09 -6.17
N ALA A 150 12.33 18.60 -5.23
CA ALA A 150 12.54 20.04 -5.04
C ALA A 150 13.20 20.69 -6.26
N GLU A 151 14.31 20.11 -6.73
CA GLU A 151 15.12 20.66 -7.83
C GLU A 151 14.34 20.76 -9.15
N HIS A 152 13.36 19.87 -9.36
CA HIS A 152 12.58 19.81 -10.60
C HIS A 152 11.14 20.32 -10.44
N GLY A 153 10.83 20.99 -9.33
CA GLY A 153 9.52 21.65 -9.12
C GLY A 153 8.34 20.69 -9.04
N PHE A 154 8.53 19.48 -8.51
CA PHE A 154 7.43 18.55 -8.25
C PHE A 154 6.66 18.96 -7.00
N THR A 155 5.34 19.11 -7.14
CA THR A 155 4.46 19.52 -6.03
C THR A 155 4.00 18.35 -5.18
N LYS A 156 3.93 17.14 -5.77
CA LYS A 156 3.49 15.90 -5.11
C LYS A 156 4.47 14.75 -5.39
N ILE A 157 4.70 13.89 -4.39
CA ILE A 157 5.49 12.66 -4.50
C ILE A 157 4.56 11.47 -4.28
N ALA A 158 4.26 10.71 -5.33
CA ALA A 158 3.37 9.55 -5.26
C ALA A 158 4.17 8.26 -5.03
N LEU A 159 3.80 7.51 -3.99
CA LEU A 159 4.43 6.23 -3.61
C LEU A 159 3.42 5.09 -3.67
N GLY A 160 3.86 3.92 -4.15
CA GLY A 160 3.04 2.71 -4.34
C GLY A 160 2.68 1.95 -3.06
N HIS A 161 2.58 2.62 -1.91
CA HIS A 161 2.19 1.97 -0.66
C HIS A 161 0.67 1.75 -0.63
N HIS A 162 0.25 0.55 -0.29
CA HIS A 162 -1.15 0.14 -0.32
C HIS A 162 -1.76 0.00 1.08
N ARG A 163 -3.04 -0.36 1.16
CA ARG A 163 -3.78 -0.49 2.42
C ARG A 163 -3.08 -1.41 3.42
N ASP A 164 -2.65 -2.57 2.95
CA ASP A 164 -2.03 -3.59 3.79
C ASP A 164 -0.68 -3.11 4.36
N ASP A 165 0.09 -2.28 3.62
CA ASP A 165 1.30 -1.62 4.15
C ASP A 165 0.97 -0.68 5.31
N SER A 166 -0.14 0.05 5.20
CA SER A 166 -0.60 0.97 6.26
C SER A 166 -0.98 0.20 7.52
N VAL A 167 -1.70 -0.92 7.39
CA VAL A 167 -2.07 -1.80 8.51
C VAL A 167 -0.84 -2.47 9.12
N ALA A 168 0.08 -2.98 8.30
CA ALA A 168 1.34 -3.54 8.80
C ALA A 168 2.16 -2.49 9.56
N THR A 169 2.25 -1.26 9.02
CA THR A 169 2.93 -0.14 9.69
C THR A 169 2.26 0.24 11.01
N PHE A 170 0.93 0.19 11.07
CA PHE A 170 0.18 0.40 12.31
C PHE A 170 0.60 -0.61 13.39
N PHE A 171 0.62 -1.90 13.09
CA PHE A 171 1.01 -2.93 14.07
C PHE A 171 2.48 -2.85 14.48
N LEU A 172 3.38 -2.52 13.55
CA LEU A 172 4.78 -2.28 13.90
C LEU A 172 4.93 -1.14 14.91
N ASN A 173 4.21 -0.03 14.69
CA ASN A 173 4.22 1.10 15.61
C ASN A 173 3.55 0.77 16.95
N LEU A 174 2.44 0.05 16.92
CA LEU A 174 1.72 -0.38 18.11
C LEU A 174 2.59 -1.30 18.99
N PHE A 175 3.17 -2.34 18.40
CA PHE A 175 3.90 -3.38 19.15
C PHE A 175 5.32 -3.00 19.53
N HIS A 176 6.01 -2.18 18.73
CA HIS A 176 7.44 -1.92 18.92
C HIS A 176 7.77 -0.47 19.26
N HIS A 177 6.82 0.46 19.09
CA HIS A 177 7.05 1.89 19.30
C HIS A 177 6.02 2.55 20.21
N ALA A 178 5.09 1.77 20.80
CA ALA A 178 4.03 2.24 21.69
C ALA A 178 3.26 3.44 21.10
N LYS A 179 2.99 3.40 19.79
CA LYS A 179 2.39 4.53 19.05
C LYS A 179 1.20 4.10 18.20
N LEU A 180 0.08 4.80 18.37
CA LEU A 180 -1.07 4.69 17.47
C LEU A 180 -0.82 5.54 16.21
N SER A 181 -0.04 5.00 15.28
CA SER A 181 0.15 5.62 13.97
C SER A 181 0.34 4.58 12.87
N ALA A 182 -0.25 4.84 11.71
CA ALA A 182 -0.09 4.02 10.52
C ALA A 182 0.78 4.74 9.48
N MET A 183 0.58 4.42 8.21
CA MET A 183 1.12 5.18 7.09
C MET A 183 0.02 6.11 6.55
N PRO A 184 0.11 7.44 6.77
CA PRO A 184 -0.95 8.36 6.36
C PRO A 184 -1.09 8.42 4.82
N PRO A 185 -2.31 8.49 4.27
CA PRO A 185 -2.52 8.57 2.82
C PRO A 185 -1.90 9.80 2.16
N LYS A 186 -1.90 10.94 2.87
CA LYS A 186 -1.23 12.19 2.50
C LYS A 186 -0.39 12.68 3.67
N LEU A 187 0.85 13.08 3.41
CA LEU A 187 1.80 13.52 4.44
C LEU A 187 2.60 14.71 3.92
N ARG A 188 2.69 15.78 4.73
CA ARG A 188 3.68 16.83 4.51
C ARG A 188 4.99 16.44 5.19
N SER A 189 6.12 16.58 4.49
CA SER A 189 7.44 16.31 5.08
C SER A 189 7.72 17.22 6.27
N ASP A 190 8.62 16.78 7.15
CA ASP A 190 8.93 17.50 8.40
C ASP A 190 9.50 18.92 8.15
N ASP A 191 10.27 19.08 7.07
CA ASP A 191 10.78 20.38 6.59
C ASP A 191 9.72 21.23 5.87
N GLY A 192 8.53 20.66 5.63
CA GLY A 192 7.44 21.29 4.92
C GLY A 192 7.59 21.41 3.40
N ALA A 193 8.72 20.96 2.83
CA ALA A 193 9.05 21.18 1.43
C ALA A 193 8.26 20.27 0.46
N HIS A 194 7.79 19.11 0.94
CA HIS A 194 7.22 18.07 0.09
C HIS A 194 5.88 17.56 0.61
N VAL A 195 5.00 17.22 -0.33
CA VAL A 195 3.76 16.49 -0.05
C VAL A 195 3.86 15.10 -0.65
N VAL A 196 3.82 14.08 0.19
CA VAL A 196 3.79 12.68 -0.19
C VAL A 196 2.36 12.18 -0.22
N ILE A 197 2.01 11.48 -1.29
CA ILE A 197 0.68 10.89 -1.48
C ILE A 197 0.79 9.38 -1.72
N ARG A 198 -0.22 8.64 -1.28
CA ARG A 198 -0.33 7.19 -1.41
C ARG A 198 -1.69 6.82 -2.01
N PRO A 199 -1.87 6.97 -3.32
CA PRO A 199 -3.18 6.77 -3.95
C PRO A 199 -3.73 5.34 -3.84
N LEU A 200 -2.87 4.35 -3.53
CA LEU A 200 -3.27 2.97 -3.28
C LEU A 200 -3.78 2.71 -1.84
N ALA A 201 -4.00 3.75 -1.02
CA ALA A 201 -4.36 3.61 0.41
C ALA A 201 -5.60 2.74 0.70
N TYR A 202 -6.52 2.59 -0.26
CA TYR A 202 -7.71 1.72 -0.15
C TYR A 202 -7.60 0.39 -0.88
N VAL A 203 -6.50 0.17 -1.60
CA VAL A 203 -6.31 -1.00 -2.46
C VAL A 203 -5.62 -2.12 -1.66
N SER A 204 -6.08 -3.36 -1.84
CA SER A 204 -5.48 -4.54 -1.20
C SER A 204 -4.24 -5.02 -1.95
N GLU A 205 -3.30 -5.66 -1.24
CA GLU A 205 -2.14 -6.28 -1.88
C GLU A 205 -2.56 -7.38 -2.88
N GLN A 206 -3.56 -8.18 -2.52
CA GLN A 206 -4.08 -9.26 -3.35
C GLN A 206 -4.59 -8.74 -4.71
N ASP A 207 -5.33 -7.64 -4.70
CA ASP A 207 -5.83 -7.03 -5.92
C ASP A 207 -4.72 -6.46 -6.78
N ILE A 208 -3.70 -5.86 -6.17
CA ILE A 208 -2.51 -5.36 -6.88
C ILE A 208 -1.76 -6.52 -7.55
N ALA A 209 -1.52 -7.61 -6.81
CA ALA A 209 -0.83 -8.77 -7.34
C ALA A 209 -1.59 -9.37 -8.53
N ARG A 210 -2.91 -9.53 -8.40
CA ARG A 210 -3.77 -10.00 -9.48
C ARG A 210 -3.77 -9.06 -10.67
N TYR A 211 -3.85 -7.75 -10.43
CA TYR A 211 -3.84 -6.74 -11.48
C TYR A 211 -2.52 -6.71 -12.25
N ALA A 212 -1.40 -6.80 -11.54
CA ALA A 212 -0.07 -6.82 -12.14
C ALA A 212 0.15 -8.04 -13.04
N GLN A 213 -0.40 -9.20 -12.66
CA GLN A 213 -0.40 -10.40 -13.50
C GLN A 213 -1.22 -10.19 -14.78
N VAL A 214 -2.43 -9.65 -14.65
CA VAL A 214 -3.32 -9.37 -15.79
C VAL A 214 -2.69 -8.37 -16.76
N ARG A 215 -2.03 -7.34 -16.23
CA ARG A 215 -1.34 -6.32 -17.04
C ARG A 215 0.03 -6.77 -17.54
N ALA A 216 0.51 -7.94 -17.10
CA ALA A 216 1.81 -8.49 -17.45
C ALA A 216 2.96 -7.47 -17.27
N PHE A 217 2.96 -6.75 -16.14
CA PHE A 217 4.01 -5.76 -15.89
C PHE A 217 5.40 -6.41 -15.85
N PRO A 218 6.44 -5.76 -16.39
CA PRO A 218 7.81 -6.26 -16.33
C PRO A 218 8.40 -6.02 -14.93
N ILE A 219 7.97 -6.85 -13.98
CA ILE A 219 8.36 -6.76 -12.57
C ILE A 219 9.85 -7.07 -12.45
N ILE A 220 10.60 -6.15 -11.86
CA ILE A 220 12.00 -6.33 -11.52
C ILE A 220 12.05 -6.95 -10.12
N PRO A 221 12.55 -8.18 -9.97
CA PRO A 221 12.70 -8.79 -8.65
C PRO A 221 13.75 -8.01 -7.86
N CYS A 222 13.40 -7.54 -6.67
CA CYS A 222 14.36 -6.91 -5.77
C CYS A 222 15.22 -8.00 -5.11
N THR A 223 16.39 -8.29 -5.70
CA THR A 223 17.33 -9.30 -5.21
C THR A 223 18.28 -8.78 -4.14
N LEU A 224 18.46 -7.45 -4.06
CA LEU A 224 19.54 -6.82 -3.30
C LEU A 224 19.51 -7.09 -1.79
N CYS A 225 18.32 -7.20 -1.20
CA CYS A 225 18.16 -7.30 0.25
C CYS A 225 17.90 -8.71 0.76
N GLY A 226 17.92 -9.75 -0.09
CA GLY A 226 17.72 -11.14 0.35
C GLY A 226 16.50 -11.34 1.25
N SER A 227 15.44 -10.53 1.03
CA SER A 227 14.26 -10.43 1.89
C SER A 227 14.56 -10.31 3.39
N GLN A 228 15.61 -9.60 3.83
CA GLN A 228 15.75 -9.23 5.25
C GLN A 228 14.69 -8.19 5.65
N ASP A 229 13.42 -8.53 5.49
CA ASP A 229 12.38 -8.07 6.40
C ASP A 229 12.92 -8.31 7.81
N THR A 230 12.93 -7.25 8.61
CA THR A 230 13.19 -7.41 10.03
C THR A 230 12.28 -8.52 10.54
N LEU A 231 12.77 -9.32 11.49
CA LEU A 231 11.96 -10.37 12.15
C LEU A 231 10.56 -9.84 12.53
N GLN A 232 10.49 -8.58 12.96
CA GLN A 232 9.25 -7.83 13.24
C GLN A 232 8.29 -7.71 12.05
N ARG A 233 8.78 -7.29 10.86
CA ARG A 233 7.94 -7.15 9.66
C ARG A 233 7.39 -8.49 9.20
N ARG A 234 8.22 -9.54 9.21
CA ARG A 234 7.77 -10.90 8.87
C ARG A 234 6.72 -11.40 9.85
N GLN A 235 6.93 -11.19 11.15
CA GLN A 235 5.99 -11.60 12.19
C GLN A 235 4.63 -10.92 12.03
N VAL A 236 4.62 -9.59 11.80
CA VAL A 236 3.38 -8.84 11.56
C VAL A 236 2.70 -9.32 10.28
N ALA A 237 3.44 -9.54 9.19
CA ALA A 237 2.87 -10.05 7.94
C ALA A 237 2.22 -11.43 8.12
N GLN A 238 2.88 -12.36 8.83
CA GLN A 238 2.32 -13.68 9.14
C GLN A 238 1.06 -13.58 10.01
N MET A 239 1.05 -12.70 11.01
CA MET A 239 -0.12 -12.45 11.85
C MET A 239 -1.30 -11.94 11.01
N LEU A 240 -1.07 -10.95 10.15
CA LEU A 240 -2.12 -10.39 9.28
C LEU A 240 -2.66 -11.43 8.29
N GLN A 241 -1.78 -12.24 7.69
CA GLN A 241 -2.19 -13.34 6.83
C GLN A 241 -3.03 -14.38 7.59
N GLY A 242 -2.62 -14.75 8.80
CA GLY A 242 -3.37 -15.69 9.64
C GLY A 242 -4.76 -15.15 10.00
N TRP A 243 -4.87 -13.87 10.33
CA TRP A 243 -6.16 -13.24 10.62
C TRP A 243 -7.06 -13.12 9.40
N GLU A 244 -6.52 -12.78 8.23
CA GLU A 244 -7.30 -12.69 7.00
C GLU A 244 -7.80 -14.07 6.56
N GLN A 245 -7.02 -15.14 6.79
CA GLN A 245 -7.44 -16.52 6.55
C GLN A 245 -8.54 -16.97 7.51
N ALA A 246 -8.40 -16.68 8.81
CA ALA A 246 -9.40 -17.05 9.82
C ALA A 246 -10.68 -16.22 9.71
N HIS A 247 -10.56 -14.95 9.33
CA HIS A 247 -11.66 -14.00 9.24
C HIS A 247 -11.47 -13.08 8.02
N PRO A 248 -11.94 -13.48 6.83
CA PRO A 248 -11.86 -12.66 5.63
C PRO A 248 -12.43 -11.24 5.84
N GLY A 249 -11.71 -10.23 5.40
CA GLY A 249 -12.02 -8.82 5.61
C GLY A 249 -11.54 -8.25 6.95
N ARG A 250 -10.71 -8.96 7.72
CA ARG A 250 -10.15 -8.44 8.98
C ARG A 250 -9.22 -7.27 8.71
N ILE A 251 -8.37 -7.34 7.68
CA ILE A 251 -7.46 -6.24 7.31
C ILE A 251 -8.28 -5.01 6.90
N ASP A 252 -9.38 -5.18 6.17
CA ASP A 252 -10.29 -4.11 5.77
C ASP A 252 -10.92 -3.42 6.99
N GLN A 253 -11.38 -4.19 7.98
CA GLN A 253 -11.94 -3.65 9.22
C GLN A 253 -10.91 -2.83 10.00
N ILE A 254 -9.68 -3.35 10.14
CA ILE A 254 -8.60 -2.63 10.82
C ILE A 254 -8.26 -1.34 10.05
N ALA A 255 -8.17 -1.40 8.72
CA ALA A 255 -7.91 -0.21 7.91
C ALA A 255 -9.00 0.87 8.06
N ARG A 256 -10.28 0.48 8.16
CA ARG A 256 -11.38 1.42 8.44
C ARG A 256 -11.26 2.04 9.83
N ALA A 257 -10.87 1.25 10.84
CA ALA A 257 -10.68 1.73 12.20
C ALA A 257 -9.61 2.85 12.28
N LEU A 258 -8.59 2.82 11.41
CA LEU A 258 -7.58 3.89 11.35
C LEU A 258 -8.16 5.26 10.95
N GLY A 259 -9.32 5.31 10.29
CA GLY A 259 -10.04 6.54 9.96
C GLY A 259 -11.19 6.87 10.92
N ASN A 260 -11.54 5.99 11.85
CA ASN A 260 -12.65 6.16 12.78
C ASN A 260 -12.15 6.29 14.22
N ILE A 261 -11.63 7.48 14.54
CA ILE A 261 -10.97 7.75 15.83
C ILE A 261 -11.95 8.48 16.76
N HIS A 262 -12.08 8.00 18.00
CA HIS A 262 -12.84 8.65 19.05
C HIS A 262 -11.89 9.18 20.13
N PRO A 263 -11.47 10.46 20.10
CA PRO A 263 -10.48 11.00 21.05
C PRO A 263 -10.86 10.82 22.52
N SER A 264 -12.15 10.92 22.86
CA SER A 264 -12.64 10.70 24.23
C SER A 264 -12.44 9.26 24.74
N GLN A 265 -12.30 8.30 23.82
CA GLN A 265 -12.03 6.89 24.11
C GLN A 265 -10.53 6.56 24.00
N LEU A 266 -9.69 7.56 23.74
CA LEU A 266 -8.24 7.46 23.74
C LEU A 266 -7.67 8.26 24.91
N ALA A 267 -6.61 7.77 25.55
CA ALA A 267 -6.04 8.38 26.75
C ALA A 267 -5.09 9.58 26.45
N ASP A 268 -5.46 10.46 25.52
CA ASP A 268 -4.66 11.62 25.13
C ASP A 268 -5.33 12.94 25.59
N PRO A 269 -4.83 13.58 26.67
CA PRO A 269 -5.39 14.82 27.19
C PRO A 269 -5.17 16.04 26.29
N ALA A 270 -4.28 15.96 25.30
CA ALA A 270 -4.10 17.03 24.31
C ALA A 270 -5.18 16.98 23.22
N LEU A 271 -5.74 15.80 22.95
CA LEU A 271 -6.82 15.61 21.97
C LEU A 271 -8.22 15.63 22.59
N PHE A 272 -8.33 15.39 23.90
CA PHE A 272 -9.60 15.45 24.62
C PHE A 272 -9.44 16.03 26.03
N ASP A 273 -10.23 17.05 26.36
CA ASP A 273 -10.17 17.71 27.67
C ASP A 273 -10.92 16.90 28.76
N PHE A 274 -10.22 15.94 29.35
CA PHE A 274 -10.73 15.13 30.45
C PHE A 274 -11.01 15.93 31.73
N LEU A 275 -10.34 17.05 31.96
CA LEU A 275 -10.49 17.84 33.20
C LEU A 275 -11.79 18.64 33.24
N SER A 276 -12.35 18.93 32.06
CA SER A 276 -13.67 19.59 31.94
C SER A 276 -14.85 18.67 32.27
N LEU A 277 -14.67 17.34 32.21
CA LEU A 277 -15.75 16.38 32.44
C LEU A 277 -16.38 16.55 33.83
N GLY A 278 -17.69 16.78 33.85
CA GLY A 278 -18.48 16.94 35.09
C GLY A 278 -18.37 18.31 35.76
N ARG A 279 -17.63 19.27 35.18
CA ARG A 279 -17.46 20.63 35.75
C ARG A 279 -18.29 21.71 35.06
N THR A 280 -18.66 21.52 33.80
CA THR A 280 -19.48 22.45 33.00
C THR A 280 -20.59 21.71 32.27
N GLN A 281 -21.77 22.32 32.14
CA GLN A 281 -22.89 21.77 31.36
C GLN A 281 -22.54 21.65 29.86
N ASP A 282 -21.56 22.42 29.39
CA ASP A 282 -21.03 22.44 28.01
C ASP A 282 -19.78 21.58 27.79
N ALA A 283 -19.42 20.69 28.74
CA ALA A 283 -18.30 19.77 28.55
C ALA A 283 -18.54 18.88 27.30
N PRO A 284 -17.51 18.61 26.48
CA PRO A 284 -17.65 17.78 25.29
C PRO A 284 -18.22 16.41 25.70
N ARG A 285 -19.44 16.13 25.23
CA ARG A 285 -20.09 14.83 25.43
C ARG A 285 -19.27 13.78 24.70
N ALA A 286 -18.94 12.68 25.37
CA ALA A 286 -18.39 11.50 24.71
C ALA A 286 -19.29 11.14 23.52
N ALA A 287 -18.69 10.80 22.37
CA ALA A 287 -19.45 10.40 21.19
C ALA A 287 -20.46 9.30 21.58
N PRO A 288 -21.71 9.33 21.07
CA PRO A 288 -22.68 8.28 21.34
C PRO A 288 -22.18 6.98 20.72
N GLY A 289 -21.57 6.17 21.56
CA GLY A 289 -21.03 4.85 21.28
C GLY A 289 -20.84 4.23 22.64
N GLY A 290 -21.82 3.44 23.08
CA GLY A 290 -21.74 2.73 24.34
C GLY A 290 -20.50 1.84 24.39
N TRP A 291 -20.17 1.37 25.58
CA TRP A 291 -19.24 0.24 25.71
C TRP A 291 -19.75 -0.89 24.81
N PRO A 292 -18.92 -1.44 23.89
CA PRO A 292 -19.34 -2.58 23.10
C PRO A 292 -19.77 -3.68 24.06
N THR A 293 -21.04 -4.06 23.99
CA THR A 293 -21.56 -5.18 24.75
C THR A 293 -21.06 -6.47 24.11
N PRO A 294 -20.95 -7.58 24.85
CA PRO A 294 -20.59 -8.87 24.27
C PRO A 294 -21.46 -9.27 23.06
N ASP A 295 -22.69 -8.76 22.97
CA ASP A 295 -23.63 -8.98 21.88
C ASP A 295 -23.34 -8.13 20.62
N ASP A 296 -22.55 -7.05 20.73
CA ASP A 296 -22.12 -6.22 19.60
C ASP A 296 -20.96 -6.84 18.80
N ALA A 297 -20.36 -7.93 19.32
CA ALA A 297 -19.47 -8.81 18.57
C ALA A 297 -20.30 -9.69 17.63
N GLY A 298 -20.98 -9.06 16.67
CA GLY A 298 -21.87 -9.73 15.72
C GLY A 298 -21.21 -10.96 15.11
N GLU A 299 -22.01 -12.04 14.99
CA GLU A 299 -21.68 -13.20 14.17
C GLU A 299 -21.10 -12.71 12.84
N VAL A 300 -19.90 -13.19 12.52
CA VAL A 300 -19.32 -13.00 11.19
C VAL A 300 -20.35 -13.54 10.20
N PRO A 301 -20.98 -12.70 9.35
CA PRO A 301 -21.98 -13.20 8.43
C PRO A 301 -21.30 -14.23 7.51
N PRO A 302 -21.98 -15.35 7.19
CA PRO A 302 -21.40 -16.37 6.34
C PRO A 302 -21.03 -15.76 4.98
N PRO A 303 -19.94 -16.27 4.35
CA PRO A 303 -19.45 -15.72 3.10
C PRO A 303 -20.55 -15.78 2.03
N VAL A 304 -20.80 -14.64 1.38
CA VAL A 304 -21.60 -14.54 0.15
C VAL A 304 -20.68 -14.70 -1.05
#